data_AF-A0A521JVW9-F1
#
_entry.id   AF-A0A521JVW9-F1
#
_cell.length_a   1.000
_cell.length_b   1.000
_cell.length_c   1.000
_cell.angle_alpha   90.00
_cell.angle_beta   90.00
_cell.angle_gamma   90.00
#
_symmetry.space_group_name_H-M   'P 1'
#
loop_
_entity.id
_entity.type
_entity.pdbx_description
1 polymer ?
#
loop_
_entity_poly.entity_id
_entity_poly.type
_entity_poly.pdbx_seq_one_letter_code
_entity_poly.pdbx_strand_id
1 'polypeptide(L)'
;MTRKRIDRWSNAVIGAVLAGWLLSLFGCARLPYTVQTVHEDQRAVVTIQREVKPAGYSHPVQISAQDLAVMLGSFSFREKQKLPLRWFAEETPPKRIFRQDELEALVLFLAEALQKAGPEERVHFTVLAPGMNPALERDTTDGWIAVRGPYFHLTLEHYHAQFSIRKEEMWDLRYPAIPPEPGTFLLYFEPNRFWSTDPTVNERGLLYRDFLKSAILPGSK
;
A
#
# COMPACT_ATOMS: atom_id res chain seq x y z
N MET A 1 -7.89 -64.69 9.55
CA MET A 1 -8.47 -63.32 9.44
C MET A 1 -7.80 -62.62 8.27
N THR A 2 -8.57 -62.25 7.26
CA THR A 2 -8.17 -62.20 5.85
C THR A 2 -7.57 -60.85 5.41
N ARG A 3 -6.45 -60.92 4.65
CA ARG A 3 -5.66 -59.82 4.05
C ARG A 3 -6.49 -58.69 3.43
N LYS A 4 -7.65 -59.04 2.83
CA LYS A 4 -8.65 -58.11 2.25
C LYS A 4 -9.17 -57.04 3.22
N ARG A 5 -9.17 -57.26 4.53
CA ARG A 5 -9.68 -56.28 5.51
C ARG A 5 -8.67 -55.16 5.82
N ILE A 6 -7.38 -55.45 5.65
CA ILE A 6 -6.26 -54.52 5.92
C ILE A 6 -6.10 -53.53 4.75
N ASP A 7 -6.23 -54.00 3.50
CA ASP A 7 -6.16 -53.13 2.31
C ASP A 7 -7.34 -52.13 2.27
N ARG A 8 -8.52 -52.58 2.71
CA ARG A 8 -9.73 -51.73 2.76
C ARG A 8 -9.63 -50.62 3.82
N TRP A 9 -8.88 -50.86 4.90
CA TRP A 9 -8.60 -49.85 5.92
C TRP A 9 -7.51 -48.87 5.45
N SER A 10 -6.45 -49.36 4.78
CA SER A 10 -5.41 -48.48 4.23
C SER A 10 -5.95 -47.52 3.18
N ASN A 11 -6.79 -47.99 2.26
CA ASN A 11 -7.38 -47.13 1.23
C ASN A 11 -8.36 -46.09 1.80
N ALA A 12 -9.05 -46.42 2.90
CA ALA A 12 -9.93 -45.47 3.58
C ALA A 12 -9.14 -44.37 4.33
N VAL A 13 -8.02 -44.74 4.96
CA VAL A 13 -7.12 -43.78 5.63
C VAL A 13 -6.45 -42.85 4.62
N ILE A 14 -5.95 -43.40 3.51
CA ILE A 14 -5.34 -42.61 2.43
C ILE A 14 -6.37 -41.65 1.80
N GLY A 15 -7.61 -42.13 1.58
CA GLY A 15 -8.71 -41.28 1.08
C GLY A 15 -9.05 -40.14 2.04
N ALA A 16 -9.09 -40.40 3.35
CA ALA A 16 -9.37 -39.38 4.36
C ALA A 16 -8.25 -38.33 4.48
N VAL A 17 -6.98 -38.75 4.39
CA VAL A 17 -5.83 -37.83 4.42
C VAL A 17 -5.79 -36.94 3.18
N LEU A 18 -6.06 -37.49 1.99
CA LEU A 18 -6.15 -36.73 0.75
C LEU A 18 -7.31 -35.73 0.77
N ALA A 19 -8.48 -36.13 1.29
CA ALA A 19 -9.63 -35.24 1.43
C ALA A 19 -9.36 -34.09 2.42
N GLY A 20 -8.67 -34.36 3.54
CA GLY A 20 -8.24 -33.33 4.49
C GLY A 20 -7.25 -32.33 3.88
N TRP A 21 -6.32 -32.80 3.05
CA TRP A 21 -5.38 -31.95 2.32
C TRP A 21 -6.08 -31.05 1.28
N LEU A 22 -7.05 -31.59 0.53
CA LEU A 22 -7.82 -30.83 -0.45
C LEU A 22 -8.71 -29.74 0.20
N LEU A 23 -9.26 -29.98 1.39
CA LEU A 23 -10.06 -28.99 2.12
C LEU A 23 -9.23 -27.85 2.71
N SER A 24 -7.92 -28.04 2.88
CA SER A 24 -6.99 -27.03 3.40
C SER A 24 -6.69 -25.92 2.38
N LEU A 25 -7.07 -26.10 1.12
CA LEU A 25 -6.81 -25.16 0.03
C LEU A 25 -7.88 -24.06 -0.10
N PHE A 26 -8.98 -24.15 0.65
CA PHE A 26 -10.01 -23.12 0.69
C PHE A 26 -9.75 -22.10 1.82
N GLY A 27 -8.57 -21.48 1.79
CA GLY A 27 -8.32 -20.28 2.58
C GLY A 27 -9.02 -19.10 1.91
N CYS A 28 -10.08 -18.57 2.51
CA CYS A 28 -10.68 -17.32 2.04
C CYS A 28 -9.62 -16.21 2.13
N ALA A 29 -9.08 -15.79 0.99
CA ALA A 29 -8.27 -14.59 0.90
C ALA A 29 -9.19 -13.39 1.21
N ARG A 30 -9.19 -12.97 2.47
CA ARG A 30 -9.88 -11.75 2.89
C ARG A 30 -9.04 -10.56 2.42
N LEU A 31 -9.68 -9.51 1.95
CA LEU A 31 -9.02 -8.25 1.64
C LEU A 31 -9.02 -7.35 2.89
N PRO A 32 -8.03 -6.44 3.01
CA PRO A 32 -8.08 -5.37 3.99
C PRO A 32 -9.40 -4.59 3.84
N TYR A 33 -9.99 -4.21 4.97
CA TYR A 33 -11.28 -3.51 4.96
C TYR A 33 -11.22 -2.27 5.85
N THR A 34 -11.95 -1.24 5.45
CA THR A 34 -12.02 0.03 6.17
C THR A 34 -12.70 -0.14 7.52
N VAL A 35 -12.01 0.28 8.57
CA VAL A 35 -12.52 0.33 9.96
C VAL A 35 -13.10 1.71 10.25
N GLN A 36 -12.38 2.76 9.84
CA GLN A 36 -12.75 4.14 10.13
C GLN A 36 -12.34 5.07 8.99
N THR A 37 -13.21 6.00 8.63
CA THR A 37 -12.86 7.14 7.77
C THR A 37 -12.43 8.31 8.66
N VAL A 38 -11.20 8.79 8.48
CA VAL A 38 -10.67 9.94 9.22
C VAL A 38 -10.99 11.23 8.49
N HIS A 39 -10.83 11.21 7.17
CA HIS A 39 -11.14 12.35 6.31
C HIS A 39 -11.62 11.88 4.93
N GLU A 40 -12.57 12.59 4.35
CA GLU A 40 -13.06 12.34 2.99
C GLU A 40 -13.56 13.66 2.40
N ASP A 41 -12.89 14.12 1.34
CA ASP A 41 -13.31 15.28 0.55
C ASP A 41 -13.06 15.05 -0.95
N GLN A 42 -13.16 16.11 -1.75
CA GLN A 42 -12.98 16.04 -3.20
C GLN A 42 -11.53 15.86 -3.66
N ARG A 43 -10.54 16.11 -2.79
CA ARG A 43 -9.09 16.10 -3.08
C ARG A 43 -8.37 14.94 -2.40
N ALA A 44 -8.84 14.48 -1.26
CA ALA A 44 -8.19 13.48 -0.45
C ALA A 44 -9.18 12.63 0.35
N VAL A 45 -8.88 11.34 0.45
CA VAL A 45 -9.58 10.38 1.31
C VAL A 45 -8.55 9.68 2.18
N VAL A 46 -8.73 9.70 3.49
CA VAL A 46 -7.86 9.04 4.46
C VAL A 46 -8.70 8.13 5.35
N THR A 47 -8.37 6.84 5.32
CA THR A 47 -9.08 5.80 6.05
C THR A 47 -8.11 4.92 6.82
N ILE A 48 -8.60 4.32 7.90
CA ILE A 48 -7.89 3.30 8.66
C ILE A 48 -8.45 1.95 8.20
N GLN A 49 -7.56 1.08 7.72
CA GLN A 49 -7.91 -0.26 7.24
C GLN A 49 -7.34 -1.32 8.18
N ARG A 50 -8.09 -2.39 8.42
CA ARG A 50 -7.60 -3.56 9.17
C ARG A 50 -6.86 -4.51 8.25
N GLU A 51 -5.67 -4.92 8.69
CA GLU A 51 -4.91 -5.96 8.02
C GLU A 51 -5.56 -7.33 8.17
N VAL A 52 -5.33 -8.17 7.17
CA VAL A 52 -5.88 -9.54 7.12
C VAL A 52 -5.01 -10.51 7.90
N LYS A 53 -3.70 -10.26 7.85
CA LYS A 53 -2.69 -10.99 8.61
C LYS A 53 -2.18 -10.09 9.71
N PRO A 54 -1.92 -10.62 10.92
CA PRO A 54 -1.31 -9.83 11.97
C PRO A 54 0.01 -9.23 11.47
N ALA A 55 0.09 -7.91 11.43
CA ALA A 55 1.24 -7.15 10.93
C ALA A 55 2.12 -6.63 12.08
N GLY A 56 1.57 -6.52 13.29
CA GLY A 56 2.31 -6.09 14.48
C GLY A 56 2.88 -4.68 14.34
N TYR A 57 2.11 -3.76 13.77
CA TYR A 57 2.50 -2.35 13.64
C TYR A 57 2.65 -1.70 15.02
N SER A 58 3.53 -0.71 15.10
CA SER A 58 3.80 0.08 16.31
C SER A 58 2.88 1.30 16.42
N HIS A 59 1.64 1.16 15.98
CA HIS A 59 0.58 2.15 16.16
C HIS A 59 -0.10 1.98 17.53
N PRO A 60 -0.67 3.06 18.10
CA PRO A 60 -0.70 4.43 17.58
C PRO A 60 0.67 5.13 17.68
N VAL A 61 0.94 6.03 16.74
CA VAL A 61 2.21 6.77 16.68
C VAL A 61 1.96 8.27 16.46
N GLN A 62 2.71 9.09 17.19
CA GLN A 62 2.66 10.55 17.05
C GLN A 62 3.78 11.00 16.11
N ILE A 63 3.38 11.44 14.92
CA ILE A 63 4.25 12.07 13.92
C ILE A 63 3.57 13.38 13.53
N SER A 64 4.30 14.49 13.51
CA SER A 64 3.72 15.78 13.14
C SER A 64 3.41 15.83 11.64
N ALA A 65 2.46 16.69 11.25
CA ALA A 65 2.14 16.90 9.84
C ALA A 65 3.35 17.45 9.06
N GLN A 66 4.16 18.28 9.70
CA GLN A 66 5.40 18.82 9.12
C GLN A 66 6.43 17.72 8.88
N ASP A 67 6.63 16.82 9.85
CA ASP A 67 7.53 15.68 9.70
C ASP A 67 7.06 14.74 8.59
N LEU A 68 5.76 14.46 8.51
CA LEU A 68 5.19 13.68 7.41
C LEU A 68 5.39 14.35 6.06
N ALA A 69 5.22 15.66 5.95
CA ALA A 69 5.46 16.39 4.71
C ALA A 69 6.91 16.25 4.25
N VAL A 70 7.88 16.40 5.16
CA VAL A 70 9.30 16.24 4.86
C VAL A 70 9.63 14.81 4.46
N MET A 71 9.09 13.81 5.16
CA MET A 71 9.30 12.39 4.82
C MET A 71 8.69 12.02 3.47
N LEU A 72 7.39 12.29 3.27
CA LEU A 72 6.67 11.93 2.05
C LEU A 72 7.21 12.69 0.83
N GLY A 73 7.61 13.95 1.00
CA GLY A 73 8.24 14.77 -0.06
C GLY A 73 9.65 14.32 -0.44
N SER A 74 10.31 13.51 0.40
CA SER A 74 11.65 12.95 0.14
C SER A 74 11.61 11.60 -0.58
N PHE A 75 10.42 11.03 -0.76
CA PHE A 75 10.26 9.83 -1.58
C PHE A 75 10.16 10.19 -3.07
N SER A 76 10.88 9.41 -3.86
CA SER A 76 10.78 9.42 -5.31
C SER A 76 10.50 8.02 -5.80
N PHE A 77 9.91 7.88 -6.97
CA PHE A 77 9.62 6.58 -7.54
C PHE A 77 9.98 6.55 -9.02
N ARG A 78 10.13 5.34 -9.53
CA ARG A 78 10.28 5.03 -10.94
C ARG A 78 9.34 3.89 -11.27
N GLU A 79 8.55 4.02 -12.33
CA GLU A 79 7.75 2.91 -12.83
C GLU A 79 8.66 1.80 -13.38
N LYS A 80 8.40 0.56 -12.99
CA LYS A 80 9.17 -0.59 -13.45
C LYS A 80 8.73 -0.94 -14.87
N GLN A 81 9.56 -0.59 -15.85
CA GLN A 81 9.31 -0.95 -17.23
C GLN A 81 9.33 -2.47 -17.44
N LYS A 82 8.29 -3.00 -18.09
CA LYS A 82 8.19 -4.40 -18.49
C LYS A 82 9.19 -4.68 -19.64
N LEU A 83 9.87 -5.83 -19.61
CA LEU A 83 10.76 -6.26 -20.72
C LEU A 83 9.91 -6.56 -21.97
N PRO A 84 10.40 -6.31 -23.21
CA PRO A 84 11.75 -5.88 -23.60
C PRO A 84 11.93 -4.36 -23.71
N LEU A 85 10.91 -3.55 -23.40
CA LEU A 85 10.96 -2.07 -23.53
C LEU A 85 12.15 -1.46 -22.78
N ARG A 86 12.58 -2.08 -21.67
CA ARG A 86 13.77 -1.68 -20.89
C ARG A 86 15.09 -1.65 -21.68
N TRP A 87 15.21 -2.38 -22.79
CA TRP A 87 16.45 -2.38 -23.59
C TRP A 87 16.61 -1.13 -24.47
N PHE A 88 15.50 -0.44 -24.77
CA PHE A 88 15.49 0.72 -25.67
C PHE A 88 15.02 2.01 -24.99
N ALA A 89 14.51 1.91 -23.76
CA ALA A 89 14.02 3.06 -23.02
C ALA A 89 15.14 3.71 -22.23
N GLU A 90 15.29 5.02 -22.44
CA GLU A 90 16.12 5.89 -21.60
C GLU A 90 15.66 5.78 -20.14
N GLU A 91 16.63 5.69 -19.21
CA GLU A 91 16.32 5.59 -17.78
C GLU A 91 15.60 6.85 -17.31
N THR A 92 14.28 6.78 -17.17
CA THR A 92 13.48 7.91 -16.70
C THR A 92 13.95 8.32 -15.29
N PRO A 93 14.28 9.61 -15.06
CA PRO A 93 14.69 10.04 -13.73
C PRO A 93 13.57 9.77 -12.71
N PRO A 94 13.90 9.39 -11.47
CA PRO A 94 12.91 9.24 -10.42
C PRO A 94 12.09 10.53 -10.26
N LYS A 95 10.77 10.38 -10.16
CA LYS A 95 9.84 11.50 -9.94
C LYS A 95 9.39 11.50 -8.48
N ARG A 96 9.12 12.68 -7.93
CA ARG A 96 8.49 12.78 -6.60
C ARG A 96 7.14 12.09 -6.62
N ILE A 97 6.81 11.40 -5.53
CA ILE A 97 5.52 10.71 -5.41
C ILE A 97 4.37 11.71 -5.30
N PHE A 98 4.52 12.74 -4.47
CA PHE A 98 3.47 13.72 -4.25
C PHE A 98 3.91 15.09 -4.70
N ARG A 99 2.95 15.85 -5.25
CA ARG A 99 3.09 17.28 -5.46
C ARG A 99 2.92 18.02 -4.13
N GLN A 100 3.38 19.26 -4.07
CA GLN A 100 3.35 20.04 -2.83
C GLN A 100 1.91 20.29 -2.34
N ASP A 101 1.00 20.60 -3.27
CA ASP A 101 -0.42 20.85 -2.98
C ASP A 101 -1.18 19.57 -2.57
N GLU A 102 -0.74 18.40 -3.05
CA GLU A 102 -1.26 17.09 -2.64
C GLU A 102 -0.79 16.74 -1.23
N LEU A 103 0.47 17.01 -0.89
CA LEU A 103 0.99 16.84 0.47
C LEU A 103 0.23 17.71 1.46
N GLU A 104 0.03 18.99 1.15
CA GLU A 104 -0.70 19.92 2.01
C GLU A 104 -2.15 19.47 2.28
N ALA A 105 -2.79 18.80 1.33
CA ALA A 105 -4.13 18.24 1.49
C ALA A 105 -4.16 16.97 2.35
N LEU A 106 -3.05 16.23 2.45
CA LEU A 106 -2.99 14.92 3.11
C LEU A 106 -2.40 14.92 4.52
N VAL A 107 -1.28 15.63 4.72
CA VAL A 107 -0.37 15.35 5.85
C VAL A 107 -1.02 15.54 7.22
N LEU A 108 -1.96 16.48 7.34
CA LEU A 108 -2.71 16.71 8.57
C LEU A 108 -3.55 15.49 8.95
N PHE A 109 -4.30 14.96 7.97
CA PHE A 109 -5.20 13.82 8.19
C PHE A 109 -4.44 12.50 8.33
N LEU A 110 -3.29 12.36 7.66
CA LEU A 110 -2.39 11.22 7.86
C LEU A 110 -1.83 11.19 9.28
N ALA A 111 -1.39 12.35 9.81
CA ALA A 111 -0.91 12.46 11.19
C ALA A 111 -2.01 12.05 12.18
N GLU A 112 -3.23 12.54 11.98
CA GLU A 112 -4.38 12.20 12.81
C GLU A 112 -4.71 10.70 12.73
N ALA A 113 -4.70 10.12 11.52
CA ALA A 113 -4.99 8.71 11.31
C ALA A 113 -3.95 7.80 11.98
N LEU A 114 -2.66 8.14 11.91
CA LEU A 114 -1.58 7.40 12.55
C LEU A 114 -1.66 7.40 14.09
N GLN A 115 -2.24 8.45 14.67
CA GLN A 115 -2.49 8.54 16.11
C GLN A 115 -3.70 7.71 16.56
N LYS A 116 -4.63 7.42 15.65
CA LYS A 116 -5.85 6.64 15.93
C LYS A 116 -5.69 5.17 15.58
N ALA A 117 -4.83 4.83 14.62
CA ALA A 117 -4.64 3.47 14.15
C ALA A 117 -4.20 2.52 15.28
N GLY A 118 -4.75 1.31 15.27
CA GLY A 118 -4.33 0.21 16.11
C GLY A 118 -3.14 -0.59 15.54
N PRO A 119 -2.58 -1.53 16.32
CA PRO A 119 -1.40 -2.31 15.92
C PRO A 119 -1.63 -3.25 14.73
N GLU A 120 -2.88 -3.58 14.40
CA GLU A 120 -3.26 -4.40 13.25
C GLU A 120 -3.96 -3.59 12.15
N GLU A 121 -3.74 -2.28 12.18
CA GLU A 121 -4.38 -1.33 11.28
C GLU A 121 -3.33 -0.50 10.57
N ARG A 122 -3.60 -0.21 9.30
CA ARG A 122 -2.80 0.65 8.45
C ARG A 122 -3.60 1.88 8.05
N VAL A 123 -2.91 2.95 7.72
CA VAL A 123 -3.54 4.17 7.22
C VAL A 123 -3.50 4.14 5.70
N HIS A 124 -4.66 4.02 5.07
CA HIS A 124 -4.83 4.10 3.63
C HIS A 124 -5.16 5.53 3.21
N PHE A 125 -4.56 5.97 2.12
CA PHE A 125 -4.78 7.30 1.57
C PHE A 125 -5.08 7.23 0.08
N THR A 126 -5.83 8.20 -0.39
CA THR A 126 -6.18 8.40 -1.79
C THR A 126 -6.15 9.88 -2.06
N VAL A 127 -5.33 10.30 -3.01
CA VAL A 127 -5.30 11.66 -3.57
C VAL A 127 -6.07 11.65 -4.87
N LEU A 128 -6.97 12.62 -5.00
CA LEU A 128 -7.85 12.78 -6.15
C LEU A 128 -7.50 14.11 -6.84
N ALA A 129 -7.00 14.01 -8.06
CA ALA A 129 -6.75 15.13 -8.95
C ALA A 129 -7.68 15.05 -10.17
N PRO A 130 -7.91 16.17 -10.89
CA PRO A 130 -8.59 16.14 -12.17
C PRO A 130 -7.84 15.25 -13.17
N GLY A 131 -8.56 14.33 -13.83
CA GLY A 131 -7.99 13.46 -14.85
C GLY A 131 -7.69 14.17 -16.17
N MET A 132 -7.19 13.41 -17.14
CA MET A 132 -6.96 13.91 -18.51
C MET A 132 -8.24 14.45 -19.14
N ASN A 133 -9.37 13.80 -18.84
CA ASN A 133 -10.71 14.32 -19.12
C ASN A 133 -11.49 14.51 -17.81
N PRO A 134 -11.48 15.70 -17.20
CA PRO A 134 -12.10 15.94 -15.88
C PRO A 134 -13.60 15.67 -15.82
N ALA A 135 -14.30 15.58 -16.95
CA ALA A 135 -15.72 15.25 -17.01
C ALA A 135 -16.01 13.75 -16.87
N LEU A 136 -15.02 12.90 -17.14
CA LEU A 136 -15.16 11.44 -17.16
C LEU A 136 -14.18 10.74 -16.21
N GLU A 137 -13.01 11.31 -15.98
CA GLU A 137 -11.89 10.67 -15.31
C GLU A 137 -11.31 11.54 -14.19
N ARG A 138 -10.81 10.86 -13.17
CA ARG A 138 -9.99 11.41 -12.09
C ARG A 138 -8.64 10.75 -12.11
N ASP A 139 -7.64 11.57 -11.85
CA ASP A 139 -6.28 11.13 -11.65
C ASP A 139 -6.11 10.76 -10.17
N THR A 140 -5.89 9.48 -9.90
CA THR A 140 -5.87 8.94 -8.54
C THR A 140 -4.49 8.40 -8.19
N THR A 141 -3.97 8.83 -7.04
CA THR A 141 -2.78 8.26 -6.41
C THR A 141 -3.19 7.71 -5.05
N ASP A 142 -3.01 6.41 -4.83
CA ASP A 142 -3.41 5.77 -3.59
C ASP A 142 -2.36 4.78 -3.07
N GLY A 143 -2.54 4.42 -1.82
CA GLY A 143 -1.63 3.53 -1.14
C GLY A 143 -1.89 3.54 0.36
N TRP A 144 -0.92 3.04 1.10
CA TRP A 144 -1.01 2.98 2.55
C TRP A 144 0.33 3.24 3.20
N ILE A 145 0.24 3.68 4.46
CA ILE A 145 1.36 3.88 5.35
C ILE A 145 1.15 3.13 6.65
N ALA A 146 2.24 2.63 7.20
CA ALA A 146 2.26 2.01 8.51
C ALA A 146 3.63 2.18 9.17
N VAL A 147 3.67 2.10 10.50
CA VAL A 147 4.91 2.21 11.27
C VAL A 147 5.14 0.93 12.03
N ARG A 148 6.38 0.43 11.99
CA ARG A 148 6.78 -0.79 12.68
C ARG A 148 8.19 -0.65 13.25
N GLY A 149 8.28 -0.63 14.57
CA GLY A 149 9.51 -0.30 15.27
C GLY A 149 10.06 1.05 14.79
N PRO A 150 11.31 1.11 14.29
CA PRO A 150 11.89 2.33 13.74
C PRO A 150 11.56 2.56 12.26
N TYR A 151 10.84 1.65 11.59
CA TYR A 151 10.59 1.69 10.16
C TYR A 151 9.23 2.32 9.85
N PHE A 152 9.23 3.28 8.93
CA PHE A 152 8.05 3.81 8.27
C PHE A 152 7.91 3.16 6.90
N HIS A 153 6.79 2.49 6.67
CA HIS A 153 6.48 1.83 5.41
C HIS A 153 5.53 2.70 4.61
N LEU A 154 5.84 2.86 3.33
CA LEU A 154 5.00 3.48 2.32
C LEU A 154 4.86 2.49 1.17
N THR A 155 3.62 2.17 0.82
CA THR A 155 3.30 1.35 -0.34
C THR A 155 2.35 2.13 -1.22
N LEU A 156 2.64 2.16 -2.51
CA LEU A 156 1.75 2.72 -3.53
C LEU A 156 1.04 1.58 -4.25
N GLU A 157 -0.28 1.69 -4.39
CA GLU A 157 -1.10 0.76 -5.15
C GLU A 157 -1.34 1.32 -6.57
N HIS A 158 -1.77 2.59 -6.64
CA HIS A 158 -1.89 3.35 -7.88
C HIS A 158 -1.11 4.66 -7.81
N TYR A 159 -0.53 5.05 -8.94
CA TYR A 159 0.16 6.32 -9.10
C TYR A 159 -0.33 7.02 -10.36
N HIS A 160 -0.91 8.20 -10.20
CA HIS A 160 -1.53 8.97 -11.26
C HIS A 160 -2.35 8.12 -12.26
N ALA A 161 -3.11 7.17 -11.70
CA ALA A 161 -3.92 6.26 -12.49
C ALA A 161 -5.27 6.90 -12.80
N GLN A 162 -5.71 6.76 -14.04
CA GLN A 162 -6.99 7.34 -14.46
C GLN A 162 -8.13 6.40 -14.03
N PHE A 163 -8.96 6.87 -13.11
CA PHE A 163 -10.18 6.20 -12.70
C PHE A 163 -11.39 6.92 -13.29
N SER A 164 -12.38 6.16 -13.74
CA SER A 164 -13.68 6.72 -14.11
C SER A 164 -14.34 7.39 -12.90
N ILE A 165 -14.89 8.59 -13.10
CA ILE A 165 -15.74 9.27 -12.12
C ILE A 165 -17.07 8.51 -11.96
N ARG A 166 -17.48 7.79 -13.00
CA ARG A 166 -18.69 6.98 -13.01
C ARG A 166 -18.41 5.59 -12.49
N LYS A 167 -19.34 5.06 -11.72
CA LYS A 167 -19.26 3.69 -11.19
C LYS A 167 -19.43 2.64 -12.27
N GLU A 168 -20.11 2.98 -13.37
CA GLU A 168 -20.31 2.08 -14.51
C GLU A 168 -19.54 2.54 -15.75
N GLU A 169 -19.30 1.59 -16.65
CA GLU A 169 -18.69 1.85 -17.95
C GLU A 169 -19.55 2.78 -18.81
N MET A 170 -18.90 3.64 -19.60
CA MET A 170 -19.63 4.59 -20.46
C MET A 170 -20.49 3.89 -21.53
N TRP A 171 -20.07 2.70 -21.97
CA TRP A 171 -20.70 1.96 -23.07
C TRP A 171 -21.59 0.79 -22.62
N ASP A 172 -21.43 0.32 -21.38
CA ASP A 172 -22.30 -0.71 -20.79
C ASP A 172 -22.57 -0.44 -19.31
N LEU A 173 -23.74 0.17 -19.05
CA LEU A 173 -24.20 0.55 -17.71
C LEU A 173 -24.44 -0.63 -16.76
N ARG A 174 -24.32 -1.88 -17.23
CA ARG A 174 -24.49 -3.07 -16.38
C ARG A 174 -23.18 -3.51 -15.74
N TYR A 175 -22.05 -3.02 -16.24
CA TYR A 175 -20.74 -3.37 -15.73
C TYR A 175 -20.14 -2.23 -14.94
N PRO A 176 -19.54 -2.53 -13.77
CA PRO A 176 -18.79 -1.53 -13.04
C PRO A 176 -17.59 -1.08 -13.87
N ALA A 177 -17.19 0.18 -13.71
CA ALA A 177 -15.98 0.71 -14.30
C ALA A 177 -14.80 -0.14 -13.85
N ILE A 178 -14.04 -0.65 -14.82
CA ILE A 178 -12.90 -1.50 -14.54
C ILE A 178 -11.80 -0.61 -13.95
N PRO A 179 -11.29 -0.91 -12.74
CA PRO A 179 -10.17 -0.17 -12.21
C PRO A 179 -8.94 -0.36 -13.12
N PRO A 180 -8.10 0.68 -13.29
CA PRO A 180 -6.85 0.54 -14.01
C PRO A 180 -5.99 -0.56 -13.36
N GLU A 181 -5.20 -1.26 -14.17
CA GLU A 181 -4.29 -2.27 -13.63
C GLU A 181 -3.29 -1.62 -12.66
N PRO A 182 -3.03 -2.23 -11.49
CA PRO A 182 -2.04 -1.71 -10.57
C PRO A 182 -0.65 -1.73 -11.21
N GLY A 183 0.06 -0.60 -11.10
CA GLY A 183 1.42 -0.47 -11.60
C GLY A 183 2.43 -1.17 -10.70
N THR A 184 3.60 -1.52 -11.26
CA THR A 184 4.74 -1.96 -10.44
C THR A 184 5.76 -0.83 -10.35
N PHE A 185 6.07 -0.39 -9.14
CA PHE A 185 6.94 0.77 -8.92
C PHE A 185 8.21 0.40 -8.15
N LEU A 186 9.30 1.09 -8.43
CA LEU A 186 10.52 1.09 -7.64
C LEU A 186 10.53 2.36 -6.78
N LEU A 187 10.46 2.20 -5.46
CA LEU A 187 10.52 3.31 -4.51
C LEU A 187 11.97 3.62 -4.09
N TYR A 188 12.28 4.90 -4.12
CA TYR A 188 13.54 5.49 -3.70
C TYR A 188 13.28 6.52 -2.60
N PHE A 189 14.25 6.67 -1.71
CA PHE A 189 14.19 7.68 -0.66
C PHE A 189 15.52 8.41 -0.59
N GLU A 190 15.47 9.74 -0.51
CA GLU A 190 16.65 10.59 -0.35
C GLU A 190 16.64 11.24 1.04
N PRO A 191 17.71 11.12 1.86
CA PRO A 191 18.95 10.39 1.62
C PRO A 191 18.82 8.87 1.75
N ASN A 192 19.40 8.11 0.82
CA ASN A 192 19.31 6.64 0.76
C ASN A 192 19.85 5.92 2.00
N ARG A 193 20.69 6.56 2.83
CA ARG A 193 21.21 5.95 4.07
C ARG A 193 20.12 5.58 5.08
N PHE A 194 18.95 6.23 5.01
CA PHE A 194 17.81 5.94 5.88
C PHE A 194 16.83 4.93 5.27
N TRP A 195 17.09 4.48 4.03
CA TRP A 195 16.28 3.49 3.33
C TRP A 195 16.89 2.10 3.55
N SER A 196 16.34 1.36 4.51
CA SER A 196 16.89 0.08 4.95
C SER A 196 15.83 -1.02 4.89
N THR A 197 16.26 -2.28 4.97
CA THR A 197 15.35 -3.42 5.02
C THR A 197 14.93 -3.67 6.46
N ASP A 198 13.61 -3.74 6.71
CA ASP A 198 13.06 -4.22 7.97
C ASP A 198 13.36 -5.72 8.11
N PRO A 199 14.12 -6.16 9.12
CA PRO A 199 14.48 -7.58 9.31
C PRO A 199 13.26 -8.48 9.58
N THR A 200 12.12 -7.91 9.99
CA THR A 200 10.94 -8.67 10.39
C THR A 200 10.15 -9.19 9.19
N VAL A 201 9.95 -8.34 8.17
CA VAL A 201 9.22 -8.69 6.94
C VAL A 201 10.09 -8.78 5.70
N ASN A 202 11.37 -8.42 5.79
CA ASN A 202 12.27 -8.34 4.66
C ASN A 202 11.76 -7.38 3.55
N GLU A 203 11.08 -6.32 3.96
CA GLU A 203 10.61 -5.23 3.09
C GLU A 203 11.41 -3.96 3.39
N ARG A 204 11.50 -3.05 2.41
CA ARG A 204 12.16 -1.76 2.64
C ARG A 204 11.29 -0.82 3.46
N GLY A 205 11.93 -0.09 4.37
CA GLY A 205 11.30 0.90 5.23
C GLY A 205 12.26 2.05 5.52
N LEU A 206 11.67 3.20 5.83
CA LEU A 206 12.39 4.41 6.20
C LEU A 206 12.69 4.39 7.69
N LEU A 207 13.96 4.53 8.08
CA LEU A 207 14.38 4.80 9.46
C LEU A 207 13.99 6.22 9.87
N TYR A 208 12.71 6.41 10.15
CA TYR A 208 12.07 7.73 10.14
C TYR A 208 12.56 8.63 11.27
N ARG A 209 12.77 8.08 12.47
CA ARG A 209 13.25 8.84 13.64
C ARG A 209 14.65 9.40 13.42
N ASP A 210 15.54 8.59 12.83
CA ASP A 210 16.93 9.01 12.58
C ASP A 210 16.99 10.01 11.42
N PHE A 211 16.15 9.82 10.40
CA PHE A 211 15.97 10.80 9.34
C PHE A 211 15.50 12.14 9.89
N LEU A 212 14.41 12.18 10.66
CA LEU A 212 13.85 13.42 11.21
C LEU A 212 14.84 14.16 12.11
N LYS A 213 15.58 13.44 12.97
CA LYS A 213 16.68 14.02 13.76
C LYS A 213 17.74 14.70 12.89
N SER A 214 18.06 14.12 11.73
CA SER A 214 19.03 14.69 10.79
C SER A 214 18.46 15.81 9.93
N ALA A 215 17.17 15.75 9.59
CA ALA A 215 16.47 16.68 8.73
C ALA A 215 16.05 17.97 9.43
N ILE A 216 15.95 17.97 10.78
CA ILE A 216 15.69 19.16 11.60
C ILE A 216 16.97 19.99 11.84
N LEU A 217 18.17 19.46 11.51
CA LEU A 217 19.45 20.14 11.69
C LEU A 217 19.98 21.05 10.55
N PRO A 218 19.27 21.39 9.44
CA PRO A 218 19.81 22.27 8.41
C PRO A 218 19.56 23.74 8.79
N GLY A 219 20.23 24.23 9.82
CA GLY A 219 20.09 25.62 10.26
C GLY A 219 21.13 26.13 11.27
N SER A 220 22.22 25.39 11.50
CA SER A 220 23.37 25.84 12.29
C SER A 220 24.61 25.86 11.39
N LYS A 221 24.64 26.81 10.45
CA LYS A 221 25.84 27.46 9.91
C LYS A 221 25.45 28.83 9.36
#